data_AF-A0A813N2Q2-F1
#
_entry.id   AF-A0A813N2Q2-F1
#
_cell.length_a   1.000
_cell.length_b   1.000
_cell.length_c   1.000
_cell.angle_alpha   90.00
_cell.angle_beta   90.00
_cell.angle_gamma   90.00
#
_symmetry.space_group_name_H-M   'P 1'
#
loop_
_entity.id
_entity.type
_entity.pdbx_description
1 polymer ?
#
loop_
_entity_poly.entity_id
_entity_poly.type
_entity_poly.pdbx_seq_one_letter_code
_entity_poly.pdbx_strand_id
1 'polypeptide(L)'
;MGSQVGKLISIDFAIQFIGWIISAKFRTEKYFDLTGSLTFILLTYLSRNKTHQTLRQKIQCSCVFIWALRLGAFLFYRILKAGKDSRFDHMRNSPSRLFIPWMMQGLWVIITLLPTLYLNQKKVDKPLTQTDYIGWGMWLFGFLFEVIADQQKMTFKNNLNNKENFINTGLWKYSRHPNYFGEICLWLGLYISSSHMLVGYEKFIGILSPVFVTLLLSFLSGIPILERQAMKLFGNNPAYHTYRSRTPILIPFINFPRI
;
A
#
# COMPACT_ATOMS: atom_id res chain seq x y z
N MET A 1 -3.29 -20.76 -17.74
CA MET A 1 -2.92 -19.56 -16.94
C MET A 1 -3.92 -19.26 -15.83
N GLY A 2 -5.24 -19.32 -16.04
CA GLY A 2 -6.24 -19.03 -14.99
C GLY A 2 -6.17 -19.89 -13.71
N SER A 3 -5.72 -21.15 -13.80
CA SER A 3 -5.65 -22.07 -12.65
C SER A 3 -4.70 -21.61 -11.53
N GLN A 4 -3.56 -20.98 -11.85
CA GLN A 4 -2.58 -20.60 -10.83
C GLN A 4 -2.97 -19.33 -10.08
N VAL A 5 -3.44 -18.30 -10.79
CA VAL A 5 -3.93 -17.05 -10.15
C VAL A 5 -5.16 -17.34 -9.31
N GLY A 6 -6.09 -18.18 -9.80
CA GLY A 6 -7.25 -18.64 -9.02
C GLY A 6 -6.85 -19.29 -7.70
N LYS A 7 -5.85 -20.18 -7.72
CA LYS A 7 -5.33 -20.79 -6.49
C LYS A 7 -4.76 -19.75 -5.51
N LEU A 8 -4.03 -18.75 -6.00
CA LEU A 8 -3.46 -17.70 -5.16
C LEU A 8 -4.54 -16.80 -4.55
N ILE A 9 -5.60 -16.49 -5.30
CA ILE A 9 -6.80 -15.80 -4.78
C ILE A 9 -7.39 -16.61 -3.62
N SER A 10 -7.62 -17.91 -3.80
CA SER A 10 -8.17 -18.75 -2.74
C SER A 10 -7.30 -18.78 -1.49
N ILE A 11 -5.97 -18.85 -1.66
CA ILE A 11 -5.01 -18.82 -0.54
C ILE A 11 -5.08 -17.48 0.20
N ASP A 12 -5.11 -16.35 -0.52
CA ASP A 12 -5.23 -15.02 0.06
C ASP A 12 -6.49 -14.91 0.94
N PHE A 13 -7.66 -15.16 0.35
CA PHE A 13 -8.93 -15.06 1.07
C PHE A 13 -9.03 -16.06 2.23
N ALA A 14 -8.43 -17.25 2.13
CA ALA A 14 -8.35 -18.17 3.25
C ALA A 14 -7.52 -17.59 4.41
N ILE A 15 -6.38 -16.97 4.12
CA ILE A 15 -5.56 -16.29 5.13
C ILE A 15 -6.34 -15.14 5.78
N GLN A 16 -7.02 -14.31 4.99
CA GLN A 16 -7.82 -13.20 5.51
C GLN A 16 -8.99 -13.69 6.38
N PHE A 17 -9.63 -14.78 5.96
CA PHE A 17 -10.74 -15.38 6.71
C PHE A 17 -10.27 -15.95 8.05
N ILE A 18 -9.13 -16.66 8.07
CA ILE A 18 -8.52 -17.16 9.31
C ILE A 18 -8.11 -15.99 10.21
N GLY A 19 -7.48 -14.95 9.64
CA GLY A 19 -7.13 -13.73 10.35
C GLY A 19 -8.34 -13.06 10.98
N TRP A 20 -9.45 -12.99 10.26
CA TRP A 20 -10.73 -12.51 10.78
C TRP A 20 -11.26 -13.37 11.94
N ILE A 21 -11.25 -14.70 11.83
CA ILE A 21 -11.70 -15.59 12.93
C ILE A 21 -10.90 -15.31 14.21
N ILE A 22 -9.57 -15.24 14.09
CA ILE A 22 -8.67 -14.94 15.22
C ILE A 22 -8.99 -13.54 15.77
N SER A 23 -9.10 -12.54 14.90
CA SER A 23 -9.40 -11.15 15.28
C SER A 23 -10.75 -11.01 15.98
N ALA A 24 -11.79 -11.71 15.51
CA ALA A 24 -13.12 -11.70 16.09
C ALA A 24 -13.17 -12.43 17.44
N LYS A 25 -12.47 -13.58 17.55
CA LYS A 25 -12.40 -14.37 18.80
C LYS A 25 -11.67 -13.62 19.91
N PHE A 26 -10.51 -13.04 19.59
CA PHE A 26 -9.65 -12.37 20.57
C PHE A 26 -9.89 -10.86 20.65
N ARG A 27 -10.82 -10.32 19.86
CA ARG A 27 -11.14 -8.89 19.79
C ARG A 27 -9.86 -8.05 19.63
N THR A 28 -9.02 -8.42 18.65
CA THR A 28 -7.71 -7.79 18.44
C THR A 28 -7.44 -7.55 16.96
N GLU A 29 -6.90 -6.38 16.64
CA GLU A 29 -6.48 -5.97 15.31
C GLU A 29 -4.95 -5.95 15.15
N LYS A 30 -4.20 -6.28 16.20
CA LYS A 30 -2.74 -6.06 16.26
C LYS A 30 -1.95 -6.75 15.15
N TYR A 31 -2.48 -7.84 14.62
CA TYR A 31 -1.83 -8.64 13.58
C TYR A 31 -2.30 -8.28 12.18
N PHE A 32 -3.28 -7.39 12.02
CA PHE A 32 -3.91 -7.09 10.73
C PHE A 32 -2.89 -6.65 9.67
N ASP A 33 -2.09 -5.61 9.95
CA ASP A 33 -1.10 -5.10 9.00
C ASP A 33 0.04 -6.11 8.74
N LEU A 34 0.39 -6.91 9.77
CA LEU A 34 1.40 -7.96 9.66
C LEU A 34 0.92 -9.10 8.74
N THR A 35 -0.31 -9.57 8.93
CA THR A 35 -0.90 -10.61 8.09
C THR A 35 -0.93 -10.17 6.63
N GLY A 36 -1.42 -8.96 6.33
CA GLY A 36 -1.41 -8.44 4.96
C GLY A 36 -0.01 -8.44 4.33
N SER A 37 1.00 -7.96 5.06
CA SER A 37 2.39 -7.91 4.59
C SER A 37 2.97 -9.31 4.34
N LEU A 38 2.70 -10.27 5.23
CA LEU A 38 3.09 -11.66 5.07
C LEU A 38 2.38 -12.31 3.87
N THR A 39 1.12 -11.97 3.61
CA THR A 39 0.39 -12.48 2.45
C THR A 39 1.00 -11.95 1.14
N PHE A 40 1.39 -10.66 1.08
CA PHE A 40 2.12 -10.12 -0.08
C PHE A 40 3.39 -10.94 -0.39
N ILE A 41 4.18 -11.23 0.65
CA ILE A 41 5.42 -12.02 0.53
C ILE A 41 5.09 -13.46 0.09
N LEU A 42 4.13 -14.10 0.74
CA LEU A 42 3.77 -15.49 0.48
C LEU A 42 3.27 -15.68 -0.96
N LEU A 43 2.32 -14.86 -1.41
CA LEU A 43 1.75 -15.00 -2.76
C LEU A 43 2.79 -14.68 -3.84
N THR A 44 3.64 -13.68 -3.61
CA THR A 44 4.76 -13.38 -4.52
C THR A 44 5.69 -14.58 -4.62
N TYR A 45 6.07 -15.18 -3.48
CA TYR A 45 6.90 -16.37 -3.46
C TYR A 45 6.24 -17.58 -4.16
N LEU A 46 4.98 -17.88 -3.85
CA LEU A 46 4.24 -19.02 -4.42
C LEU A 46 3.92 -18.85 -5.91
N SER A 47 3.84 -17.62 -6.41
CA SER A 47 3.60 -17.34 -7.83
C SER A 47 4.81 -17.65 -8.72
N ARG A 48 6.02 -17.66 -8.15
CA ARG A 48 7.26 -17.87 -8.89
C ARG A 48 7.34 -19.30 -9.43
N ASN A 49 7.76 -19.43 -10.68
CA ASN A 49 8.19 -20.73 -11.19
C ASN A 49 9.53 -21.12 -10.55
N LYS A 50 9.62 -22.31 -9.96
CA LYS A 50 10.83 -22.77 -9.25
C LYS A 50 11.95 -23.20 -10.20
N THR A 51 11.63 -23.55 -11.44
CA THR A 51 12.63 -24.10 -12.39
C THR A 51 13.25 -23.05 -13.30
N HIS A 52 12.50 -22.01 -13.68
CA HIS A 52 12.98 -20.93 -14.54
C HIS A 52 12.50 -19.58 -14.04
N GLN A 53 13.44 -18.65 -13.87
CA GLN A 53 13.14 -17.25 -13.52
C GLN A 53 14.05 -16.29 -14.24
N THR A 54 13.42 -15.39 -14.98
CA THR A 54 14.07 -14.28 -15.67
C THR A 54 14.57 -13.24 -14.67
N LEU A 55 15.57 -12.43 -15.06
CA LEU A 55 16.06 -11.32 -14.24
C LEU A 55 14.93 -10.34 -13.88
N ARG A 56 14.04 -10.07 -14.85
CA ARG A 56 12.85 -9.23 -14.67
C ARG A 56 11.96 -9.70 -13.53
N GLN A 57 11.64 -11.00 -13.49
CA GLN A 57 10.84 -11.60 -12.41
C GLN A 57 11.54 -11.51 -11.06
N LYS A 58 12.86 -11.73 -11.02
CA LYS A 58 13.65 -11.62 -9.78
C LYS A 58 13.58 -10.21 -9.21
N ILE A 59 13.83 -9.18 -10.03
CA ILE A 59 13.77 -7.77 -9.61
C ILE A 59 12.36 -7.41 -9.14
N GLN A 60 11.34 -7.75 -9.92
CA GLN A 60 9.95 -7.47 -9.58
C GLN A 60 9.53 -8.10 -8.24
N CYS A 61 9.91 -9.35 -7.99
CA CYS A 61 9.64 -10.03 -6.72
C CYS A 61 10.42 -9.38 -5.56
N SER A 62 11.69 -9.02 -5.78
CA SER A 62 12.51 -8.34 -4.78
C SER A 62 11.91 -6.99 -4.38
N CYS A 63 11.41 -6.21 -5.34
CA CYS A 63 10.70 -4.96 -5.07
C CYS A 63 9.50 -5.19 -4.15
N VAL A 64 8.66 -6.19 -4.43
CA VAL A 64 7.52 -6.52 -3.56
C VAL A 64 7.99 -6.97 -2.17
N PHE A 65 9.00 -7.82 -2.07
CA PHE A 65 9.52 -8.28 -0.78
C PHE A 65 10.08 -7.13 0.06
N ILE A 66 10.90 -6.27 -0.54
CA ILE A 66 11.49 -5.11 0.13
C ILE A 66 10.39 -4.18 0.64
N TRP A 67 9.40 -3.88 -0.20
CA TRP A 67 8.27 -3.03 0.19
C TRP A 67 7.45 -3.67 1.31
N ALA A 68 7.04 -4.94 1.18
CA ALA A 68 6.18 -5.61 2.14
C ALA A 68 6.88 -5.81 3.50
N LEU A 69 8.16 -6.18 3.50
CA LEU A 69 8.95 -6.30 4.73
C LEU A 69 9.08 -4.94 5.42
N ARG A 70 9.42 -3.89 4.67
CA ARG A 70 9.58 -2.54 5.23
C ARG A 70 8.26 -2.01 5.80
N LEU A 71 7.20 -2.03 5.00
CA LEU A 71 5.90 -1.50 5.40
C LEU A 71 5.31 -2.31 6.57
N GLY A 72 5.37 -3.65 6.49
CA GLY A 72 4.91 -4.53 7.55
C GLY A 72 5.63 -4.31 8.87
N ALA A 73 6.97 -4.24 8.84
CA ALA A 73 7.77 -3.96 10.04
C ALA A 73 7.44 -2.58 10.63
N PHE A 74 7.33 -1.55 9.79
CA PHE A 74 7.00 -0.19 10.22
C PHE A 74 5.62 -0.10 10.86
N LEU A 75 4.59 -0.66 10.22
CA LEU A 75 3.22 -0.66 10.74
C LEU A 75 3.09 -1.48 12.02
N PHE A 76 3.75 -2.64 12.08
CA PHE A 76 3.75 -3.48 13.27
C PHE A 76 4.44 -2.79 14.45
N TYR A 77 5.62 -2.19 14.24
CA TYR A 77 6.29 -1.38 15.26
C TYR A 77 5.38 -0.25 15.77
N ARG A 78 4.68 0.44 14.86
CA ARG A 78 3.75 1.52 15.22
C ARG A 78 2.59 1.03 16.10
N ILE A 79 2.01 -0.13 15.77
CA ILE A 79 0.93 -0.74 16.56
C ILE A 79 1.45 -1.14 17.95
N LEU A 80 2.64 -1.75 18.04
CA LEU A 80 3.24 -2.11 19.33
C LEU A 80 3.46 -0.88 20.22
N LYS A 81 3.94 0.22 19.63
CA LYS A 81 4.16 1.47 20.35
C LYS A 81 2.86 2.17 20.77
N ALA A 82 1.85 2.19 19.90
CA ALA A 82 0.56 2.83 20.18
C ALA A 82 -0.37 1.96 21.05
N GLY A 83 -0.10 0.66 21.15
CA GLY A 83 -0.89 -0.33 21.87
C GLY A 83 -2.18 -0.76 21.16
N LYS A 84 -2.74 0.10 20.30
CA LYS A 84 -3.94 -0.14 19.52
C LYS A 84 -3.94 0.61 18.19
N ASP A 85 -4.80 0.18 17.28
CA ASP A 85 -5.11 0.91 16.06
C ASP A 85 -6.49 1.56 16.12
N SER A 86 -6.51 2.90 16.12
CA SER A 86 -7.73 3.70 16.14
C SER A 86 -8.70 3.42 14.98
N ARG A 87 -8.22 2.86 13.86
CA ARG A 87 -9.07 2.47 12.72
C ARG A 87 -10.12 1.43 13.13
N PHE A 88 -9.82 0.61 14.14
CA PHE A 88 -10.65 -0.51 14.57
C PHE A 88 -11.44 -0.25 15.86
N ASP A 89 -11.30 0.93 16.48
CA ASP A 89 -11.92 1.25 17.79
C ASP A 89 -13.45 1.00 17.80
N HIS A 90 -14.15 1.26 16.70
CA HIS A 90 -15.61 1.05 16.58
C HIS A 90 -16.03 -0.31 15.97
N MET A 91 -15.05 -1.14 15.59
CA MET A 91 -15.30 -2.43 14.92
C MET A 91 -14.95 -3.63 15.81
N ARG A 92 -14.00 -3.48 16.74
CA ARG A 92 -13.41 -4.57 17.53
C ARG A 92 -14.42 -5.48 18.25
N ASN A 93 -15.56 -4.94 18.67
CA ASN A 93 -16.60 -5.69 19.39
C ASN A 93 -17.66 -6.33 18.48
N SER A 94 -17.56 -6.12 17.16
CA SER A 94 -18.55 -6.61 16.19
C SER A 94 -17.86 -7.46 15.11
N PRO A 95 -18.02 -8.80 15.16
CA PRO A 95 -17.42 -9.71 14.19
C PRO A 95 -17.77 -9.35 12.73
N SER A 96 -19.02 -8.96 12.47
CA SER A 96 -19.47 -8.56 11.13
C SER A 96 -18.80 -7.29 10.63
N ARG A 97 -18.55 -6.31 11.51
CA ARG A 97 -17.82 -5.08 11.13
C ARG A 97 -16.33 -5.35 10.93
N LEU A 98 -15.74 -6.27 11.70
CA LEU A 98 -14.35 -6.71 11.49
C LEU A 98 -14.18 -7.48 10.18
N PHE A 99 -15.21 -8.18 9.69
CA PHE A 99 -15.12 -8.95 8.45
C PHE A 99 -14.72 -8.09 7.24
N ILE A 100 -15.29 -6.88 7.15
CA ILE A 100 -15.09 -5.95 6.04
C ILE A 100 -13.60 -5.59 5.83
N PRO A 101 -12.85 -5.06 6.82
CA PRO A 101 -11.45 -4.72 6.63
C PRO A 101 -10.58 -5.93 6.28
N TRP A 102 -10.87 -7.12 6.80
CA TRP A 102 -10.16 -8.35 6.44
C TRP A 102 -10.39 -8.75 4.98
N MET A 103 -11.63 -8.68 4.47
CA MET A 103 -11.90 -8.95 3.06
C MET A 103 -11.33 -7.86 2.14
N MET A 104 -11.38 -6.60 2.56
CA MET A 104 -10.76 -5.49 1.84
C MET A 104 -9.24 -5.64 1.78
N GLN A 105 -8.60 -6.18 2.83
CA GLN A 105 -7.17 -6.50 2.82
C GLN A 105 -6.84 -7.57 1.77
N GLY A 106 -7.66 -8.62 1.63
CA GLY A 106 -7.49 -9.62 0.56
C GLY A 106 -7.62 -9.01 -0.84
N LEU A 107 -8.67 -8.20 -1.07
CA LEU A 107 -8.81 -7.48 -2.33
C LEU A 107 -7.60 -6.58 -2.62
N TRP A 108 -7.11 -5.88 -1.60
CA TRP A 108 -5.92 -5.06 -1.73
C TRP A 108 -4.67 -5.87 -2.08
N VAL A 109 -4.41 -6.98 -1.37
CA VAL A 109 -3.24 -7.83 -1.65
C VAL A 109 -3.30 -8.36 -3.08
N ILE A 110 -4.41 -9.00 -3.47
CA ILE A 110 -4.47 -9.65 -4.77
C ILE A 110 -4.43 -8.67 -5.94
N ILE A 111 -5.24 -7.59 -5.90
CA ILE A 111 -5.35 -6.65 -7.01
C ILE A 111 -4.04 -5.91 -7.21
N THR A 112 -3.40 -5.51 -6.10
CA THR A 112 -2.11 -4.82 -6.14
C THR A 112 -1.00 -5.71 -6.72
N LEU A 113 -1.02 -7.01 -6.44
CA LEU A 113 -0.04 -7.97 -6.93
C LEU A 113 -0.22 -8.39 -8.40
N LEU A 114 -1.35 -8.09 -9.05
CA LEU A 114 -1.68 -8.62 -10.38
C LEU A 114 -0.52 -8.51 -11.41
N PRO A 115 0.15 -7.36 -11.61
CA PRO A 115 1.27 -7.26 -12.55
C PRO A 115 2.37 -8.30 -12.27
N THR A 116 2.72 -8.48 -11.00
CA THR A 116 3.76 -9.44 -10.57
C THR A 116 3.29 -10.89 -10.73
N LEU A 117 2.03 -11.21 -10.39
CA LEU A 117 1.49 -12.57 -10.53
C LEU A 117 1.41 -13.03 -11.98
N TYR A 118 1.03 -12.14 -12.90
CA TYR A 118 0.99 -12.46 -14.33
C TYR A 118 2.40 -12.49 -14.94
N LEU A 119 3.29 -11.59 -14.53
CA LEU A 119 4.69 -11.62 -14.94
C LEU A 119 5.37 -12.96 -14.55
N ASN A 120 5.12 -13.46 -13.35
CA ASN A 120 5.72 -14.70 -12.86
C ASN A 120 5.25 -15.98 -13.59
N GLN A 121 4.16 -15.89 -14.36
CA GLN A 121 3.71 -16.98 -15.23
C GLN A 121 4.39 -16.99 -16.60
N LYS A 122 5.13 -15.93 -16.96
CA LYS A 122 5.84 -15.85 -18.24
C LYS A 122 7.04 -16.78 -18.23
N LYS A 123 7.14 -17.61 -19.27
CA LYS A 123 8.26 -18.53 -19.49
C LYS A 123 9.31 -17.97 -20.48
N VAL A 124 8.92 -16.99 -21.27
CA VAL A 124 9.79 -16.38 -22.29
C VAL A 124 10.69 -15.35 -21.63
N ASP A 125 12.00 -15.47 -21.84
CA ASP A 125 12.98 -14.47 -21.44
C ASP A 125 13.23 -13.49 -22.58
N LYS A 126 12.48 -12.39 -22.60
CA LYS A 126 12.72 -11.29 -23.54
C LYS A 126 13.79 -10.35 -22.97
N PRO A 127 14.67 -9.77 -23.80
CA PRO A 127 15.63 -8.76 -23.39
C PRO A 127 14.98 -7.65 -22.56
N LEU A 128 15.77 -7.05 -21.66
CA LEU A 128 15.33 -5.88 -20.93
C LEU A 128 15.19 -4.69 -21.88
N THR A 129 14.19 -3.87 -21.61
CA THR A 129 13.80 -2.73 -22.45
C THR A 129 13.77 -1.46 -21.61
N GLN A 130 13.65 -0.30 -22.26
CA GLN A 130 13.55 0.98 -21.54
C GLN A 130 12.35 1.00 -20.56
N THR A 131 11.24 0.32 -20.87
CA THR A 131 10.07 0.27 -19.98
C THR A 131 10.37 -0.46 -18.67
N ASP A 132 11.26 -1.47 -18.70
CA ASP A 132 11.73 -2.14 -17.48
C ASP A 132 12.43 -1.15 -16.53
N TYR A 133 13.41 -0.42 -17.06
CA TYR A 133 14.20 0.53 -16.28
C TYR A 133 13.39 1.73 -15.81
N ILE A 134 12.48 2.25 -16.63
CA ILE A 134 11.55 3.33 -16.22
C ILE A 134 10.66 2.85 -15.08
N GLY A 135 10.09 1.64 -15.19
CA GLY A 135 9.22 1.09 -14.15
C GLY A 135 9.96 0.86 -12.83
N TRP A 136 11.17 0.28 -12.87
CA TRP A 136 11.99 0.09 -11.66
C TRP A 136 12.51 1.39 -11.07
N GLY A 137 12.87 2.37 -11.92
CA GLY A 137 13.23 3.72 -11.48
C GLY A 137 12.06 4.42 -10.77
N MET A 138 10.86 4.29 -11.32
CA MET A 138 9.64 4.79 -10.69
C MET A 138 9.32 4.06 -9.38
N TRP A 139 9.55 2.74 -9.32
CA TRP A 139 9.43 1.98 -8.09
C TRP A 139 10.39 2.47 -7.02
N LEU A 140 11.66 2.65 -7.36
CA LEU A 140 12.67 3.13 -6.42
C LEU A 140 12.33 4.54 -5.93
N PHE A 141 11.94 5.43 -6.83
CA PHE A 141 11.48 6.78 -6.48
C PHE A 141 10.30 6.73 -5.50
N GLY A 142 9.24 5.99 -5.83
CA GLY A 142 8.05 5.87 -4.99
C GLY A 142 8.37 5.27 -3.63
N PHE A 143 9.19 4.21 -3.59
CA PHE A 143 9.64 3.57 -2.37
C PHE A 143 10.42 4.52 -1.46
N LEU A 144 11.40 5.26 -2.00
CA LEU A 144 12.17 6.23 -1.22
C LEU A 144 11.29 7.38 -0.73
N PHE A 145 10.39 7.88 -1.58
CA PHE A 145 9.47 8.96 -1.21
C PHE A 145 8.55 8.54 -0.06
N GLU A 146 8.03 7.31 -0.10
CA GLU A 146 7.24 6.73 0.98
C GLU A 146 8.03 6.58 2.28
N VAL A 147 9.22 5.97 2.22
CA VAL A 147 10.10 5.77 3.39
C VAL A 147 10.46 7.10 4.06
N ILE A 148 10.84 8.11 3.26
CA ILE A 148 11.21 9.43 3.77
C ILE A 148 10.00 10.10 4.42
N ALA A 149 8.83 10.05 3.79
CA ALA A 149 7.59 10.63 4.32
C ALA A 149 7.20 10.01 5.66
N ASP A 150 7.24 8.68 5.76
CA ASP A 150 6.93 7.93 6.98
C ASP A 150 7.92 8.24 8.10
N GLN A 151 9.23 8.27 7.78
CA GLN A 151 10.27 8.61 8.76
C GLN A 151 10.11 10.05 9.28
N GLN A 152 9.85 11.01 8.39
CA GLN A 152 9.59 12.40 8.78
C GLN A 152 8.39 12.49 9.74
N LYS A 153 7.29 11.81 9.42
CA LYS A 153 6.09 11.78 10.27
C LYS A 153 6.35 11.11 11.62
N MET A 154 7.09 10.01 11.63
CA MET A 154 7.44 9.29 12.85
C MET A 154 8.33 10.14 13.76
N THR A 155 9.38 10.75 13.22
CA THR A 155 10.27 11.66 13.97
C THR A 155 9.48 12.84 14.52
N PHE A 156 8.61 13.45 13.72
CA PHE A 156 7.77 14.57 14.17
C PHE A 156 6.87 14.17 15.34
N LYS A 157 6.17 13.02 15.24
CA LYS A 157 5.26 12.52 16.29
C LYS A 157 5.96 12.09 17.57
N ASN A 158 7.22 11.66 17.48
CA ASN A 158 7.99 11.23 18.65
C ASN A 158 8.53 12.40 19.47
N ASN A 159 8.54 13.62 18.93
CA ASN A 159 8.94 14.81 19.65
C ASN A 159 7.77 15.32 20.52
N LEU A 160 7.99 15.42 21.84
CA LEU A 160 6.97 15.85 22.81
C LEU A 160 6.46 17.27 22.56
N ASN A 161 7.29 18.13 21.97
CA ASN A 161 6.91 19.51 21.62
C ASN A 161 5.90 19.59 20.47
N ASN A 162 5.64 18.48 19.78
CA ASN A 162 4.76 18.42 18.62
C ASN A 162 3.40 17.77 18.91
N LYS A 163 3.08 17.44 20.16
CA LYS A 163 1.85 16.70 20.51
C LYS A 163 0.57 17.37 20.01
N GLU A 164 0.54 18.70 19.98
CA GLU A 164 -0.61 19.50 19.53
C GLU A 164 -0.40 20.14 18.15
N ASN A 165 0.70 19.81 17.48
CA ASN A 165 1.06 20.36 16.18
C ASN A 165 0.84 19.35 15.06
N PHE A 166 0.75 19.87 13.83
CA PHE A 166 0.70 19.06 12.61
C PHE A 166 2.01 19.21 11.84
N ILE A 167 2.41 18.14 11.16
CA ILE A 167 3.62 18.17 10.33
C ILE A 167 3.35 18.97 9.04
N ASN A 168 4.21 19.93 8.75
CA ASN A 168 4.16 20.79 7.57
C ASN A 168 5.58 21.05 6.99
N THR A 169 6.54 20.18 7.28
CA THR A 169 7.94 20.28 6.84
C THR A 169 8.35 19.06 6.02
N GLY A 170 9.51 19.12 5.36
CA GLY A 170 10.02 18.00 4.55
C GLY A 170 9.18 17.75 3.30
N LEU A 171 8.73 16.51 3.09
CA LEU A 171 7.81 16.17 2.00
C LEU A 171 6.38 16.64 2.30
N TRP A 172 6.02 16.77 3.58
CA TRP A 172 4.69 17.15 4.01
C TRP A 172 4.33 18.61 3.66
N LYS A 173 5.31 19.49 3.38
CA LYS A 173 4.99 20.83 2.82
C LYS A 173 4.51 20.79 1.37
N TYR A 174 4.88 19.76 0.61
CA TYR A 174 4.59 19.65 -0.82
C TYR A 174 3.35 18.79 -1.12
N SER A 175 3.03 17.85 -0.23
CA SER A 175 1.85 17.00 -0.31
C SER A 175 1.37 16.70 1.12
N ARG A 176 0.05 16.69 1.33
CA ARG A 176 -0.55 16.31 2.61
C ARG A 176 -0.49 14.81 2.87
N HIS A 177 -0.31 13.99 1.84
CA HIS A 177 -0.20 12.53 1.94
C HIS A 177 0.95 12.01 1.06
N PRO A 178 2.20 12.43 1.34
CA PRO A 178 3.33 12.11 0.47
C PRO A 178 3.66 10.62 0.46
N ASN A 179 3.44 9.91 1.57
CA ASN A 179 3.63 8.47 1.65
C ASN A 179 2.70 7.70 0.69
N TYR A 180 1.42 8.10 0.58
CA TYR A 180 0.49 7.49 -0.36
C TYR A 180 0.82 7.79 -1.82
N PHE A 181 1.38 8.97 -2.12
CA PHE A 181 1.90 9.25 -3.45
C PHE A 181 3.05 8.30 -3.80
N GLY A 182 3.98 8.08 -2.86
CA GLY A 182 5.07 7.11 -3.03
C GLY A 182 4.56 5.69 -3.29
N GLU A 183 3.56 5.24 -2.52
CA GLU A 183 2.93 3.94 -2.70
C GLU A 183 2.25 3.79 -4.08
N ILE A 184 1.54 4.81 -4.56
CA ILE A 184 0.94 4.79 -5.90
C ILE A 184 2.01 4.72 -6.98
N CYS A 185 3.07 5.53 -6.87
CA CYS A 185 4.17 5.53 -7.82
C CYS A 185 4.86 4.17 -7.92
N LEU A 186 5.08 3.50 -6.79
CA LEU A 186 5.80 2.23 -6.82
C LEU A 186 4.98 1.10 -7.45
N TRP A 187 3.67 1.04 -7.19
CA TRP A 187 2.82 0.03 -7.83
C TRP A 187 2.63 0.31 -9.32
N LEU A 188 2.54 1.59 -9.70
CA LEU A 188 2.55 1.99 -11.10
C LEU A 188 3.88 1.61 -11.78
N GLY A 189 5.01 1.77 -11.09
CA GLY A 189 6.32 1.34 -11.55
C GLY A 189 6.38 -0.16 -11.87
N LEU A 190 5.84 -1.02 -10.99
CA LEU A 190 5.78 -2.47 -11.23
C LEU A 190 4.85 -2.84 -12.38
N TYR A 191 3.75 -2.11 -12.57
CA TYR A 191 2.93 -2.28 -13.77
C TYR A 191 3.72 -1.92 -15.03
N ILE A 192 4.37 -0.74 -15.07
CA ILE A 192 5.14 -0.28 -16.24
C ILE A 192 6.25 -1.27 -16.59
N SER A 193 7.03 -1.74 -15.61
CA SER A 193 8.15 -2.67 -15.84
C SER A 193 7.72 -4.04 -16.37
N SER A 194 6.48 -4.44 -16.13
CA SER A 194 5.95 -5.73 -16.60
C SER A 194 5.05 -5.60 -17.84
N SER A 195 4.61 -4.39 -18.18
CA SER A 195 3.54 -4.13 -19.17
C SER A 195 3.78 -4.71 -20.56
N HIS A 196 5.02 -4.71 -21.05
CA HIS A 196 5.39 -5.26 -22.37
C HIS A 196 5.43 -6.80 -22.40
N MET A 197 5.51 -7.44 -21.23
CA MET A 197 5.40 -8.88 -21.08
C MET A 197 3.95 -9.36 -21.01
N LEU A 198 3.02 -8.49 -20.61
CA LEU A 198 1.59 -8.78 -20.55
C LEU A 198 0.98 -8.68 -21.95
N VAL A 199 0.11 -9.63 -22.32
CA VAL A 199 -0.49 -9.69 -23.66
C VAL A 199 -2.01 -9.82 -23.55
N GLY A 200 -2.74 -9.15 -24.45
CA GLY A 200 -4.20 -9.18 -24.48
C GLY A 200 -4.82 -8.68 -23.17
N TYR A 201 -5.75 -9.46 -22.62
CA TYR A 201 -6.50 -9.12 -21.41
C TYR A 201 -5.62 -8.87 -20.17
N GLU A 202 -4.43 -9.48 -20.10
CA GLU A 202 -3.53 -9.34 -18.96
C GLU A 202 -3.03 -7.90 -18.77
N LYS A 203 -2.90 -7.12 -19.86
CA LYS A 203 -2.53 -5.69 -19.77
C LYS A 203 -3.58 -4.88 -19.03
N PHE A 204 -4.86 -5.17 -19.32
CA PHE A 204 -6.01 -4.54 -18.67
C PHE A 204 -6.18 -5.02 -17.23
N ILE A 205 -5.83 -6.28 -16.93
CA ILE A 205 -5.84 -6.76 -15.54
C ILE A 205 -4.68 -6.14 -14.74
N GLY A 206 -3.49 -6.04 -15.34
CA GLY A 206 -2.31 -5.45 -14.68
C GLY A 206 -2.52 -4.00 -14.28
N ILE A 207 -3.17 -3.18 -15.12
CA ILE A 207 -3.40 -1.76 -14.81
C ILE A 207 -4.35 -1.56 -13.63
N LEU A 208 -5.15 -2.57 -13.28
CA LEU A 208 -6.02 -2.52 -12.11
C LEU A 208 -5.23 -2.32 -10.83
N SER A 209 -3.97 -2.76 -10.74
CA SER A 209 -3.14 -2.57 -9.55
C SER A 209 -2.98 -1.09 -9.17
N PRO A 210 -2.31 -0.24 -9.99
CA PRO A 210 -2.14 1.17 -9.64
C PRO A 210 -3.46 1.95 -9.60
N VAL A 211 -4.44 1.60 -10.44
CA VAL A 211 -5.78 2.22 -10.40
C VAL A 211 -6.48 1.93 -9.08
N PHE A 212 -6.50 0.66 -8.66
CA PHE A 212 -7.12 0.24 -7.42
C PHE A 212 -6.45 0.87 -6.20
N VAL A 213 -5.11 0.84 -6.12
CA VAL A 213 -4.37 1.50 -5.02
C VAL A 213 -4.69 2.99 -4.97
N THR A 214 -4.72 3.66 -6.12
CA THR A 214 -5.08 5.09 -6.19
C THR A 214 -6.49 5.35 -5.67
N LEU A 215 -7.48 4.57 -6.12
CA LEU A 215 -8.88 4.73 -5.68
C LEU A 215 -9.05 4.39 -4.20
N LEU A 216 -8.42 3.31 -3.76
CA LEU A 216 -8.46 2.83 -2.38
C LEU A 216 -7.88 3.89 -1.43
N LEU A 217 -6.74 4.49 -1.75
CA LEU A 217 -6.10 5.51 -0.91
C LEU A 217 -6.73 6.89 -1.02
N SER A 218 -7.33 7.23 -2.16
CA SER A 218 -7.90 8.57 -2.40
C SER A 218 -9.35 8.70 -1.91
N PHE A 219 -10.15 7.64 -2.01
CA PHE A 219 -11.61 7.74 -1.83
C PHE A 219 -12.19 6.83 -0.75
N LEU A 220 -11.68 5.62 -0.58
CA LEU A 220 -12.29 4.65 0.32
C LEU A 220 -11.59 4.59 1.69
N SER A 221 -10.26 4.55 1.65
CA SER A 221 -9.37 4.43 2.79
C SER A 221 -8.31 5.53 2.72
N GLY A 222 -7.40 5.57 3.69
CA GLY A 222 -6.26 6.48 3.64
C GLY A 222 -6.68 7.95 3.79
N ILE A 223 -6.66 8.71 2.69
CA ILE A 223 -6.77 10.17 2.69
C ILE A 223 -8.05 10.67 3.38
N PRO A 224 -9.27 10.20 3.04
CA PRO A 224 -10.49 10.75 3.63
C PRO A 224 -10.59 10.53 5.14
N ILE A 225 -10.12 9.37 5.62
CA ILE A 225 -10.12 9.03 7.04
C ILE A 225 -9.12 9.93 7.78
N LEU A 226 -7.90 10.07 7.25
CA LEU A 226 -6.86 10.89 7.86
C LEU A 226 -7.19 12.38 7.83
N GLU A 227 -7.78 12.89 6.75
CA GLU A 227 -8.22 14.28 6.66
C GLU A 227 -9.33 14.59 7.66
N ARG A 228 -10.31 13.69 7.82
CA ARG A 228 -11.36 13.84 8.85
C ARG A 228 -10.78 13.83 10.25
N GLN A 229 -9.83 12.94 10.54
CA GLN A 229 -9.14 12.91 11.83
C GLN A 229 -8.34 14.19 12.08
N ALA A 230 -7.59 14.66 11.10
CA ALA A 230 -6.81 15.89 11.20
C ALA A 230 -7.70 17.13 11.37
N MET A 231 -8.87 17.18 10.70
CA MET A 231 -9.86 18.23 10.93
C MET A 231 -10.45 18.19 12.35
N LYS A 232 -10.66 17.01 12.95
CA LYS A 232 -11.09 16.92 14.34
C LYS A 232 -10.04 17.43 15.33
N LEU A 233 -8.76 17.18 15.04
CA LEU A 233 -7.64 17.57 15.91
C LEU A 233 -7.24 19.03 15.75
N PHE A 234 -7.19 19.53 14.51
CA PHE A 234 -6.59 20.82 14.16
C PHE A 234 -7.55 21.79 13.47
N GLY A 235 -8.84 21.45 13.35
CA GLY A 235 -9.83 22.25 12.63
C GLY A 235 -10.09 23.64 13.24
N ASN A 236 -9.74 23.86 14.50
CA ASN A 236 -9.83 25.16 15.16
C ASN A 236 -8.54 25.99 15.03
N ASN A 237 -7.48 25.45 14.40
CA ASN A 237 -6.19 26.11 14.25
C ASN A 237 -6.09 26.83 12.88
N PRO A 238 -6.02 28.18 12.83
CA PRO A 238 -5.90 28.93 11.57
C PRO A 238 -4.67 28.56 10.73
N ALA A 239 -3.55 28.17 11.36
CA ALA A 239 -2.36 27.74 10.66
C ALA A 239 -2.59 26.42 9.90
N TYR A 240 -3.42 25.52 10.45
CA TYR A 240 -3.78 24.28 9.78
C TYR A 240 -4.63 24.52 8.53
N HIS A 241 -5.58 25.46 8.57
CA HIS A 241 -6.34 25.87 7.39
C HIS A 241 -5.45 26.47 6.31
N THR A 242 -4.49 27.30 6.71
CA THR A 242 -3.51 27.90 5.80
C THR A 242 -2.70 26.81 5.10
N TYR A 243 -2.15 25.86 5.86
CA TYR A 243 -1.45 24.69 5.34
C TYR A 243 -2.32 23.88 4.37
N ARG A 244 -3.53 23.52 4.80
CA ARG A 244 -4.48 22.73 4.00
C ARG A 244 -4.86 23.41 2.68
N SER A 245 -4.91 24.74 2.67
CA SER A 245 -5.23 25.54 1.47
C SER A 245 -4.07 25.64 0.47
N ARG A 246 -2.82 25.62 0.95
CA ARG A 246 -1.62 25.82 0.13
C ARG A 246 -0.94 24.52 -0.28
N THR A 247 -1.20 23.43 0.45
CA THR A 247 -0.55 22.13 0.22
C THR A 247 -1.51 21.17 -0.49
N PRO A 248 -1.14 20.69 -1.71
CA PRO A 248 -1.87 19.66 -2.43
C PRO A 248 -2.15 18.41 -1.59
N ILE A 249 -3.23 17.70 -1.92
CA ILE A 249 -3.61 16.46 -1.21
C ILE A 249 -2.58 15.36 -1.42
N LEU A 250 -2.26 15.05 -2.68
CA LEU A 250 -1.55 13.83 -3.05
C LEU A 250 -0.35 14.11 -3.94
N ILE A 251 -0.57 14.57 -5.18
CA ILE A 251 0.50 14.82 -6.13
C ILE A 251 1.11 16.19 -5.83
N PRO A 252 2.43 16.27 -5.54
CA PRO A 252 3.10 17.55 -5.36
C PRO A 252 2.84 18.48 -6.53
N PHE A 253 2.61 19.77 -6.23
CA PHE A 253 2.39 20.83 -7.22
C PHE A 253 1.09 20.74 -8.06
N ILE A 254 0.25 19.70 -7.88
CA ILE A 254 -1.07 19.59 -8.54
C ILE A 254 -2.17 19.79 -7.49
N ASN A 255 -2.84 20.95 -7.53
CA ASN A 255 -3.95 21.24 -6.63
C ASN A 255 -5.27 20.87 -7.29
N PHE A 256 -5.89 19.77 -6.87
CA PHE A 256 -7.24 19.41 -7.31
C PHE A 256 -8.26 20.34 -6.62
N PRO A 257 -9.29 20.82 -7.35
CA PRO A 257 -10.36 21.61 -6.75
C PRO A 257 -11.07 20.80 -5.65
N ARG A 258 -11.49 21.50 -4.60
CA ARG A 258 -12.10 20.89 -3.41
C ARG A 258 -13.39 20.15 -3.80
N ILE A 259 -13.52 18.88 -3.39
CA ILE A 259 -14.81 18.15 -3.29
C ILE A 259 -15.39 18.44 -1.91
#